data_AF-A0A2E6C8A9-F1
#
_entry.id   AF-A0A2E6C8A9-F1
#
_cell.length_a   1.000
_cell.length_b   1.000
_cell.length_c   1.000
_cell.angle_alpha   90.00
_cell.angle_beta   90.00
_cell.angle_gamma   90.00
#
_symmetry.space_group_name_H-M   'P 1'
#
loop_
_entity.id
_entity.type
_entity.pdbx_description
1 polymer ?
#
loop_
_entity_poly.entity_id
_entity_poly.type
_entity_poly.pdbx_seq_one_letter_code
_entity_poly.pdbx_strand_id
1 'polypeptide(L)'
;MTEYDDTNKGAAFTPWPDQQFILQGDVDCDGVPMKVALILRDRKDGSELIEVFQKIGVLFPNDNKKSGAPDYTGPLFDNKRLAGWKREKDEKPYMNFEISDKVMGEPDKTQAQLPHGNQAEEYKSDNWR
;
A
#
# COMPACT_ATOMS: atom_id res chain seq x y z
N MET A 1 -25.80 17.07 -18.82
CA MET A 1 -25.45 16.14 -17.74
C MET A 1 -23.94 16.14 -17.66
N THR A 2 -23.35 16.55 -16.54
CA THR A 2 -21.90 16.46 -16.36
C THR A 2 -21.54 14.99 -16.20
N GLU A 3 -20.71 14.47 -17.10
CA GLU A 3 -20.14 13.12 -16.97
C GLU A 3 -19.40 13.05 -15.64
N TYR A 4 -19.76 12.07 -14.82
CA TYR A 4 -19.13 11.84 -13.53
C TYR A 4 -17.78 11.18 -13.80
N ASP A 5 -16.69 11.93 -13.60
CA ASP A 5 -15.33 11.43 -13.77
C ASP A 5 -14.90 10.65 -12.52
N ASP A 6 -14.80 9.33 -12.69
CA ASP A 6 -14.35 8.35 -11.69
C ASP A 6 -12.90 7.93 -11.87
N THR A 7 -12.14 8.60 -12.74
CA THR A 7 -10.70 8.36 -12.82
C THR A 7 -10.01 8.82 -11.53
N ASN A 8 -8.88 8.19 -11.18
CA ASN A 8 -8.04 8.54 -10.03
C ASN A 8 -8.69 8.43 -8.64
N LYS A 9 -9.76 7.64 -8.51
CA LYS A 9 -10.40 7.33 -7.22
C LYS A 9 -10.35 5.83 -6.96
N GLY A 10 -10.44 5.44 -5.70
CA GLY A 10 -10.49 4.04 -5.32
C GLY A 10 -10.93 3.83 -3.88
N ALA A 11 -11.05 2.57 -3.48
CA ALA A 11 -11.29 2.19 -2.10
C ALA A 11 -10.63 0.85 -1.77
N ALA A 12 -10.20 0.69 -0.52
CA ALA A 12 -9.78 -0.59 0.06
C ALA A 12 -10.72 -0.97 1.20
N PHE A 13 -11.00 -2.26 1.29
CA PHE A 13 -11.92 -2.84 2.27
C PHE A 13 -11.18 -3.84 3.15
N THR A 14 -11.81 -4.25 4.24
CA THR A 14 -11.34 -5.39 5.04
C THR A 14 -11.10 -6.61 4.14
N PRO A 15 -9.96 -7.31 4.27
CA PRO A 15 -9.71 -8.54 3.53
C PRO A 15 -10.84 -9.56 3.72
N TRP A 16 -11.01 -10.45 2.75
CA TRP A 16 -11.91 -11.57 2.93
C TRP A 16 -11.37 -12.56 3.98
N PRO A 17 -12.24 -13.33 4.66
CA PRO A 17 -11.79 -14.29 5.68
C PRO A 17 -10.88 -15.40 5.14
N ASP A 18 -10.94 -15.68 3.83
CA ASP A 18 -10.12 -16.66 3.11
C ASP A 18 -8.76 -16.10 2.67
N GLN A 19 -8.42 -14.84 2.99
CA GLN A 19 -7.16 -14.21 2.64
C GLN A 19 -6.28 -13.97 3.87
N GLN A 20 -5.02 -14.42 3.80
CA GLN A 20 -4.05 -14.27 4.88
C GLN A 20 -2.72 -13.71 4.38
N PHE A 21 -2.23 -12.63 5.00
CA PHE A 21 -0.86 -12.19 4.78
C PHE A 21 0.12 -13.19 5.42
N ILE A 22 1.00 -13.77 4.60
CA ILE A 22 1.89 -14.84 5.04
C ILE A 22 3.37 -14.42 5.06
N LEU A 23 3.83 -13.63 4.09
CA LEU A 23 5.25 -13.30 3.92
C LEU A 23 5.42 -11.93 3.24
N GLN A 24 6.61 -11.35 3.37
CA GLN A 24 7.08 -10.20 2.59
C GLN A 24 8.57 -10.35 2.31
N GLY A 25 9.07 -9.71 1.25
CA GLY A 25 10.49 -9.77 0.91
C GLY A 25 10.89 -8.91 -0.28
N ASP A 26 12.15 -9.06 -0.67
CA ASP A 26 12.74 -8.46 -1.86
C ASP A 26 12.89 -9.54 -2.95
N VAL A 27 12.45 -9.24 -4.17
CA VAL A 27 12.56 -10.09 -5.36
C VAL A 27 13.27 -9.29 -6.46
N ASP A 28 14.10 -9.95 -7.26
CA ASP A 28 14.67 -9.36 -8.49
C ASP A 28 14.04 -10.05 -9.70
N CYS A 29 13.60 -9.26 -10.68
CA CYS A 29 13.13 -9.77 -11.96
C CYS A 29 13.88 -9.04 -13.07
N ASP A 30 14.78 -9.75 -13.75
CA ASP A 30 15.62 -9.20 -14.83
C ASP A 30 16.38 -7.93 -14.44
N GLY A 31 16.91 -7.88 -13.21
CA GLY A 31 17.64 -6.74 -12.67
C GLY A 31 16.74 -5.60 -12.15
N VAL A 32 15.42 -5.81 -12.12
CA VAL A 32 14.47 -4.88 -11.51
C VAL A 32 14.14 -5.36 -10.09
N PRO A 33 14.69 -4.72 -9.03
CA PRO A 33 14.39 -5.07 -7.66
C PRO A 33 12.96 -4.61 -7.29
N MET A 34 12.22 -5.48 -6.61
CA MET A 34 10.85 -5.25 -6.20
C MET A 34 10.65 -5.69 -4.75
N LYS A 35 9.93 -4.87 -3.97
CA LYS A 35 9.42 -5.26 -2.65
C LYS A 35 8.06 -5.89 -2.83
N VAL A 36 7.85 -7.08 -2.25
CA VAL A 36 6.61 -7.84 -2.40
C VAL A 36 6.00 -8.24 -1.06
N ALA A 37 4.68 -8.42 -1.07
CA ALA A 37 3.87 -9.07 -0.04
C ALA A 37 3.21 -10.31 -0.65
N LEU A 38 3.17 -11.41 0.10
CA LEU A 38 2.53 -12.66 -0.29
C LEU A 38 1.27 -12.88 0.55
N ILE A 39 0.15 -13.07 -0.13
CA ILE A 39 -1.16 -13.35 0.47
C ILE A 39 -1.56 -14.77 0.08
N LEU A 40 -1.75 -15.65 1.05
CA LEU A 40 -2.39 -16.94 0.85
C LEU A 40 -3.88 -16.74 0.68
N ARG A 41 -4.49 -17.46 -0.24
CA ARG A 41 -5.92 -17.47 -0.44
C ARG A 41 -6.47 -18.85 -0.74
N ASP A 42 -7.56 -19.21 -0.07
CA ASP A 42 -8.33 -20.41 -0.35
C ASP A 42 -9.31 -20.18 -1.52
N ARG A 43 -9.35 -21.12 -2.46
CA ARG A 43 -10.35 -21.14 -3.53
C ARG A 43 -11.58 -21.93 -3.08
N LYS A 44 -12.69 -21.70 -3.78
CA LYS A 44 -13.95 -22.42 -3.55
C LYS A 44 -13.85 -23.93 -3.76
N ASP A 45 -12.89 -24.38 -4.56
CA ASP A 45 -12.62 -25.81 -4.82
C ASP A 45 -11.70 -26.46 -3.77
N GLY A 46 -11.29 -25.71 -2.74
CA GLY A 46 -10.41 -26.17 -1.67
C GLY A 46 -8.92 -26.14 -2.01
N SER A 47 -8.54 -25.63 -3.19
CA SER A 47 -7.13 -25.39 -3.52
C SER A 47 -6.64 -24.05 -3.00
N GLU A 48 -5.35 -23.99 -2.66
CA GLU A 48 -4.68 -22.77 -2.21
C GLU A 48 -4.00 -22.05 -3.39
N LEU A 49 -3.92 -20.72 -3.31
CA LEU A 49 -3.09 -19.91 -4.19
C LEU A 49 -2.34 -18.85 -3.38
N ILE A 50 -1.15 -18.45 -3.85
CA ILE A 50 -0.40 -17.33 -3.28
C ILE A 50 -0.45 -16.15 -4.24
N GLU A 51 -1.05 -15.05 -3.81
CA GLU A 51 -1.08 -13.77 -4.52
C GLU A 51 0.17 -12.97 -4.18
N VAL A 52 0.82 -12.39 -5.20
CA VAL A 52 2.02 -11.56 -5.04
C VAL A 52 1.63 -10.09 -5.28
N PHE A 53 1.78 -9.25 -4.26
CA PHE A 53 1.53 -7.81 -4.34
C PHE A 53 2.84 -7.04 -4.31
N GLN A 54 3.03 -6.10 -5.24
CA GLN A 54 4.18 -5.20 -5.22
C GLN A 54 3.89 -3.99 -4.32
N LYS A 55 4.90 -3.58 -3.53
CA LYS A 55 4.86 -2.29 -2.83
C LYS A 55 5.02 -1.16 -3.84
N ILE A 56 3.90 -0.51 -4.18
CA ILE A 56 3.85 0.61 -5.14
C ILE A 56 3.71 1.98 -4.46
N GLY A 57 3.58 2.03 -3.14
CA GLY A 57 3.40 3.28 -2.41
C GLY A 57 3.53 3.10 -0.91
N VAL A 58 3.45 4.21 -0.19
CA VAL A 58 3.42 4.23 1.28
C VAL A 58 2.58 5.42 1.73
N LEU A 59 1.76 5.21 2.77
CA LEU A 59 0.90 6.23 3.35
C LEU A 59 1.40 6.59 4.74
N PHE A 60 1.48 7.89 5.02
CA PHE A 60 1.87 8.45 6.31
C PHE A 60 0.66 9.12 6.96
N PRO A 61 0.51 9.04 8.30
CA PRO A 61 -0.52 9.79 9.01
C PRO A 61 -0.40 11.28 8.72
N ASN A 62 -1.52 11.95 8.56
CA ASN A 62 -1.58 13.39 8.36
C ASN A 62 -2.08 14.08 9.64
N ASP A 63 -1.27 14.95 10.23
CA ASP A 63 -1.63 15.69 11.45
C ASP A 63 -2.51 16.93 11.19
N ASN A 64 -2.86 17.19 9.92
CA ASN A 64 -3.67 18.34 9.55
C ASN A 64 -5.11 18.21 10.05
N LYS A 65 -5.54 19.18 10.86
CA LYS A 65 -6.88 19.21 11.49
C LYS A 65 -7.95 19.92 10.67
N LYS A 66 -7.69 20.29 9.41
CA LYS A 66 -8.69 20.92 8.53
C LYS A 66 -9.81 19.92 8.23
N SER A 67 -11.06 20.41 8.24
CA SER A 67 -12.22 19.61 7.84
C SER A 67 -12.06 19.10 6.40
N GLY A 68 -12.27 17.81 6.19
CA GLY A 68 -12.14 17.15 4.89
C GLY A 68 -10.71 16.78 4.48
N ALA A 69 -9.69 17.11 5.28
CA ALA A 69 -8.32 16.67 5.00
C ALA A 69 -8.21 15.12 5.03
N PRO A 70 -7.34 14.52 4.21
CA PRO A 70 -7.08 13.08 4.26
C PRO A 70 -6.42 12.69 5.58
N ASP A 71 -6.80 11.52 6.10
CA ASP A 71 -6.19 10.91 7.29
C ASP A 71 -4.76 10.46 7.02
N TYR A 72 -4.48 10.04 5.78
CA TYR A 72 -3.16 9.61 5.34
C TYR A 72 -2.82 10.19 3.98
N THR A 73 -1.54 10.47 3.76
CA THR A 73 -1.03 10.86 2.43
C THR A 73 0.32 10.24 2.17
N GLY A 74 0.68 10.05 0.91
CA GLY A 74 2.04 9.66 0.56
C GLY A 74 2.25 9.41 -0.93
N PRO A 75 3.47 9.03 -1.32
CA PRO A 75 3.79 8.73 -2.71
C PRO A 75 3.10 7.45 -3.19
N LEU A 76 2.69 7.47 -4.46
CA LEU A 76 2.19 6.32 -5.22
C LEU A 76 2.93 6.28 -6.56
N PHE A 77 3.53 5.14 -6.87
CA PHE A 77 4.53 5.02 -7.93
C PHE A 77 5.57 6.15 -7.82
N ASP A 78 6.21 6.52 -8.92
CA ASP A 78 7.27 7.54 -8.93
C ASP A 78 6.74 8.97 -9.07
N ASN A 79 5.53 9.14 -9.61
CA ASN A 79 5.02 10.44 -10.08
C ASN A 79 3.62 10.81 -9.56
N LYS A 80 3.03 10.02 -8.67
CA LYS A 80 1.70 10.29 -8.11
C LYS A 80 1.74 10.45 -6.59
N ARG A 81 0.68 11.04 -6.07
CA ARG A 81 0.33 11.13 -4.65
C ARG A 81 -0.96 10.39 -4.42
N LEU A 82 -1.03 9.67 -3.31
CA LEU A 82 -2.24 9.02 -2.82
C LEU A 82 -2.68 9.71 -1.53
N ALA A 83 -3.92 10.16 -1.52
CA ALA A 83 -4.62 10.63 -0.33
C ALA A 83 -5.62 9.56 0.12
N GLY A 84 -5.65 9.26 1.41
CA GLY A 84 -6.50 8.23 2.01
C GLY A 84 -7.37 8.78 3.14
N TRP A 85 -8.66 8.48 3.10
CA TRP A 85 -9.60 8.81 4.17
C TRP A 85 -10.18 7.55 4.78
N LYS A 86 -10.05 7.39 6.09
CA LYS A 86 -10.75 6.35 6.84
C LYS A 86 -12.24 6.64 6.83
N ARG A 87 -13.02 5.59 6.62
CA ARG A 87 -14.47 5.60 6.62
C ARG A 87 -14.98 4.34 7.30
N GLU A 88 -16.24 4.39 7.67
CA GLU A 88 -16.96 3.26 8.22
C GLU A 88 -18.34 3.21 7.58
N LYS A 89 -18.79 2.01 7.22
CA LYS A 89 -20.13 1.76 6.72
C LYS A 89 -20.56 0.37 7.18
N ASP A 90 -21.75 0.27 7.75
CA ASP A 90 -22.29 -0.99 8.27
C ASP A 90 -21.32 -1.69 9.24
N GLU A 91 -20.70 -0.91 10.15
CA GLU A 91 -19.67 -1.33 11.13
C GLU A 91 -18.38 -1.89 10.51
N LYS A 92 -18.21 -1.77 9.19
CA LYS A 92 -17.01 -2.21 8.48
C LYS A 92 -16.14 -1.02 8.13
N PRO A 93 -14.87 -1.00 8.59
CA PRO A 93 -13.94 0.03 8.18
C PRO A 93 -13.56 -0.15 6.71
N TYR A 94 -13.41 0.96 6.01
CA TYR A 94 -12.85 1.00 4.67
C TYR A 94 -12.06 2.30 4.51
N MET A 95 -11.27 2.38 3.45
CA MET A 95 -10.51 3.57 3.12
C MET A 95 -10.84 3.99 1.70
N ASN A 96 -11.19 5.26 1.50
CA ASN A 96 -11.32 5.85 0.18
C ASN A 96 -10.00 6.51 -0.21
N PHE A 97 -9.77 6.56 -1.51
CA PHE A 97 -8.56 7.10 -2.10
C PHE A 97 -8.85 8.11 -3.20
N GLU A 98 -7.95 9.07 -3.29
CA GLU A 98 -7.83 10.00 -4.41
C GLU A 98 -6.37 10.08 -4.83
N ILE A 99 -6.14 10.03 -6.13
CA ILE A 99 -4.82 10.06 -6.74
C ILE A 99 -4.63 11.41 -7.43
N SER A 100 -3.48 12.03 -7.21
CA SER A 100 -3.10 13.28 -7.85
C SER A 100 -1.67 13.20 -8.38
N ASP A 101 -1.31 14.11 -9.29
CA ASP A 101 0.08 14.25 -9.73
C ASP A 101 0.97 14.78 -8.62
N LYS A 102 2.22 14.30 -8.58
CA LYS A 102 3.24 14.88 -7.70
C LYS A 102 3.58 16.29 -8.19
N VAL A 103 3.26 17.31 -7.40
CA VAL A 103 3.63 18.70 -7.70
C VAL A 103 5.15 18.84 -7.57
N MET A 104 5.82 19.25 -8.66
CA MET A 104 7.26 19.51 -8.64
C MET A 104 7.57 20.66 -7.68
N GLY A 105 8.37 20.40 -6.64
CA GLY A 105 8.84 21.40 -5.68
C GLY A 105 8.27 21.29 -4.26
N GLU A 106 7.31 20.40 -3.99
CA GLU A 106 6.93 20.09 -2.61
C GLU A 106 8.00 19.18 -1.97
N PRO A 107 8.61 19.59 -0.83
CA PRO A 107 9.46 18.70 -0.06
C PRO A 107 8.60 17.53 0.44
N ASP A 108 9.07 16.31 0.21
CA ASP A 108 8.47 15.12 0.80
C ASP A 108 8.49 15.29 2.33
N LYS A 109 7.32 15.45 2.95
CA LYS A 109 7.16 15.50 4.40
C LYS A 109 7.36 14.10 4.99
N THR A 110 8.53 13.52 4.78
CA THR A 110 9.01 12.29 5.39
C THR A 110 10.27 12.60 6.18
N GLN A 111 10.10 13.36 7.25
CA GLN A 111 11.05 13.37 8.36
C GLN A 111 10.28 13.24 9.68
N ALA A 112 9.82 12.03 9.95
CA ALA A 112 9.75 11.47 11.29
C ALA A 112 10.18 10.01 11.16
N GLN A 113 11.30 9.69 11.80
CA GLN A 113 12.00 8.41 11.74
C GLN A 113 11.04 7.22 11.97
N LEU A 114 10.93 6.34 10.98
CA LEU A 114 10.61 4.93 11.26
C LEU A 114 11.94 4.24 11.58
N PRO A 115 12.13 3.65 12.78
CA PRO A 115 13.29 2.83 13.05
C PRO A 115 13.10 1.50 12.31
N HIS A 116 13.43 1.46 11.03
CA HIS A 116 13.68 0.18 10.38
C HIS A 116 15.12 -0.20 10.72
N GLY A 117 15.25 -0.91 11.85
CA GLY A 117 16.44 -1.71 12.11
C GLY A 117 16.64 -2.66 10.94
N ASN A 118 17.89 -2.73 10.47
CA ASN A 118 18.39 -3.69 9.50
C ASN A 118 18.15 -5.12 10.04
N GLN A 119 16.98 -5.73 9.77
CA GLN A 119 16.76 -7.17 9.97
C GLN A 119 16.68 -7.94 8.64
N ALA A 120 16.78 -7.24 7.50
CA ALA A 120 16.83 -7.89 6.18
C ALA A 120 18.24 -8.31 5.74
N GLU A 121 19.30 -7.85 6.42
CA GLU A 121 20.69 -8.22 6.08
C GLU A 121 21.15 -9.52 6.75
N GLU A 122 20.49 -9.96 7.83
CA GLU A 122 20.90 -11.17 8.57
C GLU A 122 20.39 -12.48 7.92
N TYR A 123 19.39 -12.43 7.03
CA TYR A 123 18.89 -13.62 6.33
C TYR A 123 19.64 -13.96 5.02
N LYS A 124 20.61 -13.14 4.60
CA LYS A 124 21.27 -13.31 3.29
C LYS A 124 22.64 -14.00 3.33
N SER A 125 23.22 -14.32 4.48
CA SER A 125 24.57 -14.92 4.50
C SER A 125 24.61 -16.45 4.51
N ASP A 126 23.56 -17.16 4.95
CA ASP A 126 23.76 -18.57 5.37
C ASP A 126 23.01 -19.65 4.59
N ASN A 127 22.11 -19.32 3.65
CA ASN A 127 21.28 -20.35 2.98
C ASN A 127 21.34 -20.36 1.44
N TRP A 128 22.47 -19.98 0.84
CA TRP A 128 22.75 -20.32 -0.57
C TRP A 128 23.98 -21.24 -0.69
N ARG A 129 23.82 -22.50 -0.27
CA ARG A 129 24.61 -23.65 -0.70
C ARG A 129 23.73 -24.88 -0.83
#